data_AF-M1CW91-F1
#
_entry.id   AF-M1CW91-F1
#
_cell.length_a   1.000
_cell.length_b   1.000
_cell.length_c   1.000
_cell.angle_alpha   90.00
_cell.angle_beta   90.00
_cell.angle_gamma   90.00
#
_symmetry.space_group_name_H-M   'P 1'
#
loop_
_entity.id
_entity.type
_entity.pdbx_description
1 polymer ?
#
loop_
_entity_poly.entity_id
_entity_poly.type
_entity_poly.pdbx_seq_one_letter_code
_entity_poly.pdbx_strand_id
1 'polypeptide(L)'
;MPRGRASAKELSQFKARNSIPCEDIETSSVSSHKRKSQEKEAHFEEQPTEIQNSNPKRLAVNRASRYSSCLNPIIGTIEGNNIPNSITGNDVMDSTHMGVQPSLESISTQPLNSFSSIENIKLLFHKLMVSSLKDLSEPEKESSMEKVLSILADNLSLFSKEQAEQIIGLLFNFPALVHSWREYSRFQMYSQKSSAETKKIRDLVKTSVKDEENLKVRYEELENKEKELMTQLDAVQKEKAEVAEQKTEKSKQIKDLSSLEEEKAVHRMKEECLMRITTTKLNNLSNQWAKLRSFFM
;
A
#
# COMPACT_ATOMS: atom_id res chain seq x y z
N MET A 1 12.22 62.69 22.82
CA MET A 1 13.66 63.05 22.90
C MET A 1 14.47 61.78 22.60
N PRO A 2 15.51 61.78 21.74
CA PRO A 2 15.96 62.78 20.75
C PRO A 2 15.94 62.20 19.29
N ARG A 3 15.72 63.02 18.24
CA ARG A 3 16.68 63.71 17.32
C ARG A 3 17.46 62.74 16.40
N GLY A 4 17.72 63.01 15.11
CA GLY A 4 17.58 64.22 14.27
C GLY A 4 17.16 63.82 12.83
N ARG A 5 16.65 64.68 11.94
CA ARG A 5 17.09 66.01 11.42
C ARG A 5 18.48 66.03 10.78
N ALA A 6 18.50 65.99 9.45
CA ALA A 6 19.07 66.97 8.49
C ALA A 6 18.64 66.50 7.06
N SER A 7 17.93 67.22 6.19
CA SER A 7 18.11 68.59 5.63
C SER A 7 19.46 68.71 4.90
N ALA A 8 19.64 69.18 3.67
CA ALA A 8 18.81 69.80 2.63
C ALA A 8 19.67 69.86 1.34
N LYS A 9 19.04 70.06 0.17
CA LYS A 9 19.33 71.20 -0.71
C LYS A 9 18.43 71.20 -1.95
N GLU A 10 17.44 72.08 -1.91
CA GLU A 10 16.91 72.77 -3.07
C GLU A 10 17.98 73.68 -3.70
N LEU A 11 17.93 73.85 -5.02
CA LEU A 11 18.16 75.11 -5.74
C LEU A 11 17.58 74.91 -7.16
N SER A 12 16.38 75.43 -7.41
CA SER A 12 16.09 76.75 -7.99
C SER A 12 16.08 76.70 -9.52
N GLN A 13 14.93 76.56 -10.18
CA GLN A 13 13.97 77.61 -10.58
C GLN A 13 14.50 78.74 -11.50
N PHE A 14 13.81 78.81 -12.64
CA PHE A 14 13.32 79.98 -13.41
C PHE A 14 14.08 80.57 -14.62
N LYS A 15 13.24 80.82 -15.66
CA LYS A 15 13.33 81.71 -16.85
C LYS A 15 14.13 81.17 -18.06
N ALA A 16 13.67 81.30 -19.32
CA ALA A 16 12.69 82.21 -19.90
C ALA A 16 12.16 81.74 -21.29
N ARG A 17 10.94 82.21 -21.59
CA ARG A 17 10.46 82.82 -22.86
C ARG A 17 10.50 82.05 -24.19
N ASN A 18 9.30 81.83 -24.70
CA ASN A 18 8.83 82.09 -26.06
C ASN A 18 9.87 82.73 -27.00
N SER A 19 10.18 82.05 -28.10
CA SER A 19 10.36 82.65 -29.44
C SER A 19 10.36 81.53 -30.49
N ILE A 20 9.39 81.61 -31.40
CA ILE A 20 9.43 80.96 -32.72
C ILE A 20 10.37 81.82 -33.60
N PRO A 21 11.09 81.22 -34.56
CA PRO A 21 10.77 81.53 -35.96
C PRO A 21 10.65 80.27 -36.83
N CYS A 22 9.60 80.23 -37.64
CA CYS A 22 9.60 79.53 -38.92
C CYS A 22 10.23 80.47 -39.94
N GLU A 23 11.20 79.99 -40.72
CA GLU A 23 11.32 80.24 -42.17
C GLU A 23 12.46 79.38 -42.77
N ASP A 24 12.38 79.22 -44.08
CA ASP A 24 12.71 78.08 -44.93
C ASP A 24 14.17 77.95 -45.43
N ILE A 25 14.38 76.92 -46.27
CA ILE A 25 15.29 76.81 -47.44
C ILE A 25 16.51 75.85 -47.36
N GLU A 26 16.31 74.70 -48.03
CA GLU A 26 17.15 73.99 -49.03
C GLU A 26 18.55 73.39 -48.75
N THR A 27 18.62 72.11 -49.13
CA THR A 27 19.66 71.40 -49.91
C THR A 27 20.92 70.80 -49.26
N SER A 28 20.96 69.46 -49.37
CA SER A 28 22.05 68.61 -49.90
C SER A 28 23.41 68.57 -49.20
N SER A 29 23.77 67.40 -48.66
CA SER A 29 24.70 66.44 -49.32
C SER A 29 25.35 65.47 -48.31
N VAL A 30 25.14 64.18 -48.55
CA VAL A 30 26.12 63.06 -48.59
C VAL A 30 27.33 63.09 -47.63
N SER A 31 27.44 62.07 -46.77
CA SER A 31 28.69 61.28 -46.66
C SER A 31 28.50 59.97 -45.89
N SER A 32 28.85 58.88 -46.56
CA SER A 32 28.87 57.48 -46.13
C SER A 32 29.99 57.17 -45.14
N HIS A 33 29.83 56.12 -44.31
CA HIS A 33 30.79 55.03 -43.93
C HIS A 33 30.22 54.31 -42.68
N LYS A 34 29.66 53.09 -42.70
CA LYS A 34 30.20 51.73 -42.96
C LYS A 34 30.73 51.01 -41.69
N ARG A 35 30.01 49.92 -41.33
CA ARG A 35 30.34 48.76 -40.45
C ARG A 35 30.33 49.06 -38.93
N LYS A 36 29.83 48.19 -38.05
CA LYS A 36 30.13 46.75 -37.93
C LYS A 36 29.07 46.06 -37.03
N SER A 37 28.60 44.89 -37.46
CA SER A 37 27.83 43.96 -36.65
C SER A 37 28.65 43.48 -35.45
N GLN A 38 28.02 43.39 -34.27
CA GLN A 38 28.42 42.42 -33.25
C GLN A 38 27.22 42.04 -32.39
N GLU A 39 26.67 40.89 -32.77
CA GLU A 39 25.87 39.95 -31.99
C GLU A 39 26.53 39.68 -30.63
N LYS A 40 25.79 39.92 -29.53
CA LYS A 40 26.00 39.27 -28.24
C LYS A 40 24.67 39.06 -27.55
N GLU A 41 24.16 37.87 -27.82
CA GLU A 41 23.23 37.06 -27.06
C GLU A 41 23.60 37.06 -25.57
N ALA A 42 22.70 37.54 -24.72
CA ALA A 42 22.77 37.35 -23.27
C ALA A 42 21.78 36.26 -22.90
N HIS A 43 22.34 35.07 -22.79
CA HIS A 43 21.83 33.84 -22.21
C HIS A 43 21.00 34.12 -20.94
N PHE A 44 19.68 33.89 -21.01
CA PHE A 44 18.83 33.74 -19.84
C PHE A 44 18.74 32.25 -19.55
N GLU A 45 19.30 31.86 -18.40
CA GLU A 45 19.34 30.49 -17.91
C GLU A 45 17.97 30.21 -17.24
N GLU A 46 17.02 29.70 -18.03
CA GLU A 46 15.75 29.19 -17.51
C GLU A 46 15.93 27.69 -17.26
N GLN A 47 16.04 27.30 -15.99
CA GLN A 47 16.03 25.90 -15.58
C GLN A 47 14.69 25.25 -15.97
N PRO A 48 14.67 24.17 -16.78
CA PRO A 48 13.47 23.37 -16.92
C PRO A 48 13.38 22.42 -15.72
N THR A 49 12.28 22.50 -14.97
CA THR A 49 11.92 21.47 -14.00
C THR A 49 11.52 20.23 -14.79
N GLU A 50 12.48 19.32 -14.95
CA GLU A 50 12.30 18.00 -15.53
C GLU A 50 11.40 17.17 -14.60
N ILE A 51 10.10 17.13 -14.88
CA ILE A 51 9.22 16.11 -14.31
C ILE A 51 9.63 14.81 -14.97
N GLN A 52 10.42 14.01 -14.25
CA GLN A 52 10.74 12.64 -14.60
C GLN A 52 9.42 11.85 -14.70
N ASN A 53 8.94 11.64 -15.92
CA ASN A 53 8.01 10.57 -16.25
C ASN A 53 8.73 9.24 -16.01
N SER A 54 8.64 8.74 -14.78
CA SER A 54 9.06 7.38 -14.44
C SER A 54 7.99 6.43 -14.98
N ASN A 55 8.16 6.06 -16.25
CA ASN A 55 7.48 4.95 -16.87
C ASN A 55 7.89 3.66 -16.13
N PRO A 56 7.00 2.91 -15.45
CA PRO A 56 7.41 1.65 -14.85
C PRO A 56 7.62 0.63 -15.96
N LYS A 57 8.90 0.37 -16.27
CA LYS A 57 9.32 -0.80 -17.05
C LYS A 57 8.67 -2.03 -16.44
N ARG A 58 7.90 -2.75 -17.26
CA ARG A 58 7.44 -4.12 -17.03
C ARG A 58 8.62 -4.96 -16.53
N LEU A 59 8.67 -5.21 -15.24
CA LEU A 59 9.54 -6.23 -14.68
C LEU A 59 8.82 -7.56 -14.80
N ALA A 60 9.40 -8.42 -15.65
CA ALA A 60 9.00 -9.80 -15.82
C ALA A 60 8.92 -10.49 -14.45
N VAL A 61 7.74 -11.02 -14.15
CA VAL A 61 7.48 -11.90 -13.02
C VAL A 61 8.33 -13.16 -13.23
N ASN A 62 9.43 -13.27 -12.48
CA ASN A 62 10.19 -14.51 -12.37
C ASN A 62 9.33 -15.51 -11.61
N ARG A 63 8.62 -16.33 -12.38
CA ARG A 63 7.82 -17.47 -11.91
C ARG A 63 8.79 -18.61 -11.56
N ALA A 64 9.39 -18.54 -10.37
CA ALA A 64 10.09 -19.68 -9.80
C ALA A 64 9.03 -20.70 -9.32
N SER A 65 8.70 -21.61 -10.24
CA SER A 65 7.96 -22.83 -9.94
C SER A 65 8.75 -23.67 -8.94
N ARG A 66 8.34 -23.69 -7.67
CA ARG A 66 8.71 -24.77 -6.76
C ARG A 66 7.60 -25.81 -6.77
N TYR A 67 7.78 -26.79 -7.64
CA TYR A 67 7.11 -28.07 -7.57
C TYR A 67 7.41 -28.72 -6.21
N SER A 68 6.35 -28.86 -5.43
CA SER A 68 6.27 -29.80 -4.31
C SER A 68 6.50 -31.21 -4.86
N SER A 69 7.60 -31.83 -4.46
CA SER A 69 7.82 -33.28 -4.58
C SER A 69 7.62 -33.89 -3.20
N CYS A 70 6.46 -34.51 -3.02
CA CYS A 70 6.23 -35.51 -1.98
C CYS A 70 6.60 -36.88 -2.59
N LEU A 71 7.00 -37.84 -1.74
CA LEU A 71 7.43 -39.25 -2.00
C LEU A 71 8.97 -39.40 -2.06
N ASN A 72 9.73 -40.18 -1.27
CA ASN A 72 9.56 -41.30 -0.29
C ASN A 72 10.92 -41.44 0.51
N PRO A 73 11.25 -42.55 1.23
CA PRO A 73 10.72 -43.10 2.47
C PRO A 73 11.79 -43.27 3.59
N ILE A 74 11.34 -43.77 4.74
CA ILE A 74 12.04 -44.17 5.98
C ILE A 74 13.26 -45.08 5.76
N ILE A 75 14.40 -44.77 6.41
CA ILE A 75 15.37 -45.76 6.94
C ILE A 75 15.94 -45.20 8.26
N GLY A 76 15.86 -45.99 9.33
CA GLY A 76 16.24 -45.59 10.70
C GLY A 76 17.69 -45.90 11.07
N THR A 77 18.12 -45.44 12.24
CA THR A 77 19.14 -46.11 13.07
C THR A 77 18.98 -45.68 14.53
N ILE A 78 19.11 -46.66 15.42
CA ILE A 78 19.08 -46.61 16.88
C ILE A 78 20.50 -46.30 17.38
N GLU A 79 20.62 -45.45 18.40
CA GLU A 79 21.66 -45.46 19.47
C GLU A 79 21.30 -44.28 20.40
N GLY A 80 20.96 -44.44 21.68
CA GLY A 80 21.71 -45.12 22.73
C GLY A 80 22.50 -44.07 23.51
N ASN A 81 22.11 -43.78 24.77
CA ASN A 81 23.02 -43.62 25.93
C ASN A 81 22.34 -43.00 27.18
N ASN A 82 22.78 -43.51 28.33
CA ASN A 82 22.25 -43.38 29.68
C ASN A 82 22.80 -42.16 30.46
N ILE A 83 21.93 -41.53 31.29
CA ILE A 83 21.99 -41.08 32.73
C ILE A 83 23.42 -41.03 33.38
N PRO A 84 23.83 -40.11 34.33
CA PRO A 84 23.06 -39.80 35.56
C PRO A 84 23.25 -38.52 36.44
N ASN A 85 22.23 -38.30 37.29
CA ASN A 85 22.15 -37.87 38.71
C ASN A 85 22.78 -36.58 39.30
N SER A 86 22.01 -35.90 40.18
CA SER A 86 22.36 -35.41 41.54
C SER A 86 21.09 -34.81 42.22
N ILE A 87 20.45 -35.37 43.27
CA ILE A 87 20.73 -35.30 44.75
C ILE A 87 20.96 -33.82 45.19
N THR A 88 20.38 -33.16 46.21
CA THR A 88 19.80 -33.48 47.55
C THR A 88 19.14 -32.19 48.10
N GLY A 89 18.27 -32.28 49.12
CA GLY A 89 18.00 -31.12 50.01
C GLY A 89 16.72 -31.24 50.82
N ASN A 90 16.86 -31.63 52.08
CA ASN A 90 15.79 -31.93 53.05
C ASN A 90 15.33 -30.68 53.83
N ASP A 91 14.27 -30.93 54.61
CA ASP A 91 13.84 -30.28 55.85
C ASP A 91 12.87 -29.09 55.73
N VAL A 92 11.85 -28.87 56.57
CA VAL A 92 11.11 -29.56 57.66
C VAL A 92 10.09 -28.48 58.09
N MET A 93 8.78 -28.74 58.21
CA MET A 93 7.95 -28.17 59.30
C MET A 93 6.52 -28.75 59.35
N ASP A 94 6.34 -29.62 60.32
CA ASP A 94 5.26 -29.70 61.33
C ASP A 94 3.84 -29.18 61.01
N SER A 95 2.85 -30.08 61.05
CA SER A 95 1.52 -29.78 61.61
C SER A 95 0.73 -31.05 61.92
N THR A 96 0.41 -31.22 63.20
CA THR A 96 -0.42 -32.29 63.76
C THR A 96 -1.90 -31.99 63.51
N HIS A 97 -2.64 -32.92 62.89
CA HIS A 97 -4.10 -32.96 62.99
C HIS A 97 -4.61 -34.41 63.08
N MET A 98 -5.15 -34.74 64.26
CA MET A 98 -5.87 -35.98 64.55
C MET A 98 -7.22 -35.98 63.83
N GLY A 99 -7.56 -37.06 63.13
CA GLY A 99 -8.95 -37.28 62.71
C GLY A 99 -9.15 -38.24 61.56
N VAL A 100 -9.45 -39.49 61.92
CA VAL A 100 -10.37 -40.41 61.23
C VAL A 100 -9.98 -40.84 59.80
N GLN A 101 -9.63 -42.12 59.69
CA GLN A 101 -9.54 -42.85 58.42
C GLN A 101 -10.85 -42.78 57.62
N PRO A 102 -10.76 -42.53 56.31
CA PRO A 102 -11.47 -43.31 55.31
C PRO A 102 -10.45 -44.26 54.67
N SER A 103 -10.70 -45.56 54.81
CA SER A 103 -10.01 -46.60 54.07
C SER A 103 -10.17 -46.35 52.57
N LEU A 104 -9.21 -45.65 51.96
CA LEU A 104 -9.04 -45.64 50.52
C LEU A 104 -8.61 -47.06 50.14
N GLU A 105 -9.46 -47.74 49.38
CA GLU A 105 -9.12 -48.94 48.64
C GLU A 105 -7.91 -48.64 47.76
N SER A 106 -6.74 -48.99 48.28
CA SER A 106 -5.47 -48.94 47.58
C SER A 106 -5.59 -49.76 46.30
N ILE A 107 -5.43 -49.08 45.17
CA ILE A 107 -5.15 -49.71 43.88
C ILE A 107 -3.82 -50.43 44.05
N SER A 108 -3.91 -51.74 44.29
CA SER A 108 -2.75 -52.62 44.43
C SER A 108 -2.02 -52.70 43.10
N THR A 109 -0.89 -52.01 43.00
CA THR A 109 0.17 -52.32 42.04
C THR A 109 0.84 -53.61 42.49
N GLN A 110 0.18 -54.74 42.26
CA GLN A 110 0.73 -56.05 42.58
C GLN A 110 1.66 -56.51 41.44
N PRO A 111 2.89 -56.96 41.75
CA PRO A 111 3.78 -57.54 40.75
C PRO A 111 3.09 -58.76 40.12
N LEU A 112 3.09 -58.84 38.78
CA LEU A 112 2.50 -59.90 37.95
C LEU A 112 3.04 -61.33 38.20
N ASN A 113 3.87 -61.55 39.23
CA ASN A 113 4.60 -62.79 39.46
C ASN A 113 3.99 -63.70 40.55
N SER A 114 2.75 -63.47 40.98
CA SER A 114 2.14 -64.27 42.07
C SER A 114 0.66 -64.65 41.81
N PHE A 115 0.33 -65.08 40.60
CA PHE A 115 -0.94 -65.76 40.35
C PHE A 115 -0.81 -67.23 40.78
N SER A 116 -1.17 -67.54 42.03
CA SER A 116 -1.10 -68.92 42.54
C SER A 116 -2.30 -69.79 42.13
N SER A 117 -3.35 -69.23 41.50
CA SER A 117 -4.51 -69.99 41.02
C SER A 117 -4.99 -69.56 39.63
N ILE A 118 -5.45 -70.54 38.87
CA ILE A 118 -6.03 -70.36 37.53
C ILE A 118 -7.32 -69.53 37.56
N GLU A 119 -8.10 -69.57 38.65
CA GLU A 119 -9.27 -68.72 38.86
C GLU A 119 -8.94 -67.23 38.80
N ASN A 120 -7.80 -66.81 39.37
CA ASN A 120 -7.37 -65.42 39.35
C ASN A 120 -6.97 -64.96 37.93
N ILE A 121 -6.37 -65.86 37.15
CA ILE A 121 -6.05 -65.62 35.72
C ILE A 121 -7.34 -65.49 34.90
N LYS A 122 -8.35 -66.36 35.14
CA LYS A 122 -9.67 -66.27 34.50
C LYS A 122 -10.38 -64.95 34.81
N LEU A 123 -10.31 -64.47 36.05
CA LEU A 123 -10.88 -63.19 36.46
C LEU A 123 -10.18 -62.01 35.75
N LEU A 124 -8.84 -62.05 35.66
CA LEU A 124 -8.07 -61.03 34.95
C LEU A 124 -8.38 -61.05 33.44
N PHE A 125 -8.48 -62.23 32.84
CA PHE A 125 -8.92 -62.39 31.44
C PHE A 125 -10.27 -61.74 31.21
N HIS A 126 -11.27 -62.05 32.04
CA HIS A 126 -12.60 -61.45 31.94
C HIS A 126 -12.54 -59.92 32.07
N LYS A 127 -11.76 -59.39 33.02
CA LYS A 127 -11.56 -57.95 33.18
C LYS A 127 -10.96 -57.29 31.94
N LEU A 128 -9.99 -57.94 31.30
CA LEU A 128 -9.36 -57.46 30.07
C LEU A 128 -10.31 -57.57 28.87
N MET A 129 -11.10 -58.64 28.77
CA MET A 129 -12.10 -58.83 27.71
C MET A 129 -13.22 -57.78 27.73
N VAL A 130 -13.55 -57.24 28.90
CA VAL A 130 -14.50 -56.12 29.05
C VAL A 130 -13.88 -54.78 28.63
N SER A 131 -12.56 -54.68 28.53
CA SER A 131 -11.87 -53.45 28.15
C SER A 131 -12.03 -53.14 26.66
N SER A 132 -12.03 -51.85 26.30
CA SER A 132 -12.11 -51.47 24.90
C SER A 132 -10.82 -51.83 24.16
N LEU A 133 -10.91 -51.98 22.83
CA LEU A 133 -9.71 -52.23 22.02
C LEU A 133 -8.69 -51.08 22.09
N LYS A 134 -9.17 -49.85 22.36
CA LYS A 134 -8.30 -48.70 22.64
C LYS A 134 -7.51 -48.91 23.92
N ASP A 135 -8.17 -49.33 24.99
CA ASP A 135 -7.50 -49.57 26.28
C ASP A 135 -6.57 -50.78 26.17
N LEU A 136 -6.98 -51.84 25.48
CA LEU A 136 -6.15 -53.03 25.25
C LEU A 136 -4.92 -52.76 24.37
N SER A 137 -4.93 -51.66 23.59
CA SER A 137 -3.78 -51.24 22.79
C SER A 137 -2.72 -50.46 23.58
N GLU A 138 -2.96 -50.20 24.86
CA GLU A 138 -1.93 -49.67 25.77
C GLU A 138 -0.90 -50.77 26.07
N PRO A 139 0.42 -50.47 26.03
CA PRO A 139 1.47 -51.48 26.13
C PRO A 139 1.36 -52.40 27.36
N GLU A 140 0.93 -51.85 28.49
CA GLU A 140 0.77 -52.60 29.74
C GLU A 140 -0.40 -53.60 29.69
N LYS A 141 -1.53 -53.20 29.10
CA LYS A 141 -2.74 -54.02 28.97
C LYS A 141 -2.61 -55.04 27.85
N GLU A 142 -1.93 -54.69 26.75
CA GLU A 142 -1.54 -55.61 25.69
C GLU A 142 -0.66 -56.73 26.25
N SER A 143 0.43 -56.38 26.95
CA SER A 143 1.33 -57.36 27.58
C SER A 143 0.61 -58.21 28.63
N SER A 144 -0.31 -57.60 29.40
CA SER A 144 -1.12 -58.34 30.38
C SER A 144 -2.06 -59.34 29.70
N MET A 145 -2.71 -58.96 28.60
CA MET A 145 -3.59 -59.83 27.84
C MET A 145 -2.82 -60.97 27.17
N GLU A 146 -1.66 -60.70 26.57
CA GLU A 146 -0.79 -61.73 25.97
C GLU A 146 -0.31 -62.76 27.01
N LYS A 147 0.12 -62.30 28.19
CA LYS A 147 0.52 -63.19 29.29
C LYS A 147 -0.64 -64.04 29.79
N VAL A 148 -1.81 -63.44 29.97
CA VAL A 148 -3.02 -64.15 30.38
C VAL A 148 -3.43 -65.19 29.34
N LEU A 149 -3.47 -64.83 28.05
CA LEU A 149 -3.79 -65.75 26.97
C LEU A 149 -2.78 -66.90 26.87
N SER A 150 -1.50 -66.64 27.09
CA SER A 150 -0.44 -67.66 27.12
C SER A 150 -0.66 -68.66 28.26
N ILE A 151 -0.90 -68.18 29.49
CA ILE A 151 -1.16 -69.03 30.66
C ILE A 151 -2.45 -69.85 30.47
N LEU A 152 -3.48 -69.26 29.87
CA LEU A 152 -4.73 -69.96 29.57
C LEU A 152 -4.55 -71.03 28.48
N ALA A 153 -3.73 -70.76 27.46
CA ALA A 153 -3.39 -71.71 26.40
C ALA A 153 -2.56 -72.91 26.91
N ASP A 154 -1.77 -72.73 27.96
CA ASP A 154 -1.06 -73.84 28.61
C ASP A 154 -2.00 -74.73 29.47
N ASN A 155 -3.21 -74.26 29.78
CA ASN A 155 -4.16 -74.91 30.70
C ASN A 155 -5.54 -75.20 30.05
N LEU A 156 -5.56 -75.48 28.75
CA LEU A 156 -6.80 -75.64 27.97
C LEU A 156 -7.71 -76.80 28.42
N SER A 157 -7.16 -77.81 29.10
CA SER A 157 -7.94 -78.93 29.65
C SER A 157 -8.98 -78.50 30.69
N LEU A 158 -8.87 -77.28 31.23
CA LEU A 158 -9.78 -76.69 32.20
C LEU A 158 -10.97 -75.95 31.56
N PHE A 159 -11.10 -76.03 30.24
CA PHE A 159 -12.11 -75.33 29.44
C PHE A 159 -12.91 -76.32 28.58
N SER A 160 -14.12 -75.92 28.17
CA SER A 160 -14.83 -76.67 27.14
C SER A 160 -14.03 -76.61 25.83
N LYS A 161 -14.29 -77.55 24.91
CA LYS A 161 -13.63 -77.58 23.61
C LYS A 161 -13.79 -76.24 22.86
N GLU A 162 -14.99 -75.68 22.86
CA GLU A 162 -15.32 -74.41 22.21
C GLU A 162 -14.57 -73.23 22.85
N GLN A 163 -14.46 -73.22 24.18
CA GLN A 163 -13.72 -72.19 24.91
C GLN A 163 -12.22 -72.27 24.62
N ALA A 164 -11.67 -73.48 24.58
CA ALA A 164 -10.26 -73.72 24.25
C ALA A 164 -9.92 -73.25 22.82
N GLU A 165 -10.78 -73.54 21.84
CA GLU A 165 -10.63 -73.06 20.46
C GLU A 165 -10.65 -71.53 20.37
N GLN A 166 -11.54 -70.87 21.13
CA GLN A 166 -11.59 -69.40 21.19
C GLN A 166 -10.34 -68.78 21.83
N ILE A 167 -9.80 -69.38 22.89
CA ILE A 167 -8.58 -68.89 23.56
C ILE A 167 -7.39 -68.97 22.61
N ILE A 168 -7.21 -70.10 21.90
CA ILE A 168 -6.14 -70.26 20.91
C ILE A 168 -6.32 -69.26 19.76
N GLY A 169 -7.55 -69.15 19.23
CA GLY A 169 -7.86 -68.22 18.16
C GLY A 169 -7.60 -66.77 18.55
N LEU A 170 -7.94 -66.39 19.79
CA LEU A 170 -7.69 -65.05 20.31
C LEU A 170 -6.19 -64.82 20.54
N LEU A 171 -5.46 -65.77 21.13
CA LEU A 171 -4.01 -65.67 21.32
C LEU A 171 -3.29 -65.40 19.99
N PHE A 172 -3.67 -66.10 18.92
CA PHE A 172 -3.06 -65.93 17.60
C PHE A 172 -3.43 -64.60 16.94
N ASN A 173 -4.69 -64.18 17.05
CA ASN A 173 -5.19 -63.00 16.34
C ASN A 173 -5.01 -61.68 17.10
N PHE A 174 -4.84 -61.72 18.43
CA PHE A 174 -4.82 -60.55 19.28
C PHE A 174 -3.73 -59.53 18.90
N PRO A 175 -2.46 -59.93 18.66
CA PRO A 175 -1.43 -58.97 18.24
C PRO A 175 -1.77 -58.25 16.92
N ALA A 176 -2.32 -58.99 15.95
CA ALA A 176 -2.74 -58.42 14.66
C ALA A 176 -3.93 -57.45 14.82
N LEU A 177 -4.87 -57.78 15.71
CA LEU A 177 -6.02 -56.94 16.04
C LEU A 177 -5.58 -55.61 16.67
N VAL A 178 -4.70 -55.66 17.67
CA VAL A 178 -4.18 -54.48 18.36
C VAL A 178 -3.35 -53.61 17.40
N HIS A 179 -2.50 -54.23 16.57
CA HIS A 179 -1.74 -53.52 15.55
C HIS A 179 -2.67 -52.78 14.55
N SER A 180 -3.67 -53.49 14.02
CA SER A 180 -4.64 -52.93 13.07
C SER A 180 -5.42 -51.76 13.67
N TRP A 181 -5.77 -51.85 14.96
CA TRP A 181 -6.42 -50.75 15.67
C TRP A 181 -5.51 -49.51 15.80
N ARG A 182 -4.22 -49.69 16.13
CA ARG A 182 -3.27 -48.57 16.20
C ARG A 182 -3.11 -47.87 14.86
N GLU A 183 -2.97 -48.63 13.77
CA GLU A 183 -2.87 -48.09 12.41
C GLU A 183 -4.14 -47.33 12.01
N TYR A 184 -5.32 -47.91 12.27
CA TYR A 184 -6.60 -47.25 11.98
C TYR A 184 -6.77 -45.96 12.78
N SER A 185 -6.44 -45.98 14.07
CA SER A 185 -6.51 -44.81 14.96
C SER A 185 -5.60 -43.67 14.47
N ARG A 186 -4.35 -43.99 14.09
CA ARG A 186 -3.42 -43.02 13.49
C ARG A 186 -3.98 -42.44 12.19
N PHE A 187 -4.49 -43.30 11.30
CA PHE A 187 -5.07 -42.87 10.04
C PHE A 187 -6.28 -41.96 10.25
N GLN A 188 -7.16 -42.30 11.21
CA GLN A 188 -8.32 -41.48 11.56
C GLN A 188 -7.91 -40.08 12.02
N MET A 189 -6.90 -39.97 12.91
CA MET A 189 -6.38 -38.67 13.35
C MET A 189 -5.77 -37.87 12.19
N TYR A 190 -4.97 -38.52 11.33
CA TYR A 190 -4.38 -37.88 10.16
C TYR A 190 -5.45 -37.38 9.20
N SER A 191 -6.46 -38.21 8.90
CA SER A 191 -7.58 -37.86 8.01
C SER A 191 -8.42 -36.72 8.58
N GLN A 192 -8.63 -36.65 9.89
CA GLN A 192 -9.36 -35.55 10.51
C GLN A 192 -8.58 -34.24 10.40
N LYS A 193 -7.26 -34.30 10.65
CA LYS A 193 -6.37 -33.14 10.51
C LYS A 193 -6.31 -32.63 9.07
N SER A 194 -6.14 -33.54 8.10
CA SER A 194 -6.11 -33.18 6.67
C SER A 194 -7.44 -32.61 6.17
N SER A 195 -8.56 -33.13 6.66
CA SER A 195 -9.90 -32.59 6.36
C SER A 195 -10.07 -31.16 6.91
N ALA A 196 -9.67 -30.93 8.16
CA ALA A 196 -9.74 -29.60 8.77
C ALA A 196 -8.83 -28.58 8.04
N GLU A 197 -7.63 -28.99 7.64
CA GLU A 197 -6.70 -28.16 6.86
C GLU A 197 -7.26 -27.85 5.47
N THR A 198 -7.82 -28.84 4.77
CA THR A 198 -8.47 -28.66 3.48
C THR A 198 -9.63 -27.67 3.55
N LYS A 199 -10.42 -27.70 4.63
CA LYS A 199 -11.50 -26.73 4.86
C LYS A 199 -10.95 -25.31 5.03
N LYS A 200 -9.90 -25.12 5.83
CA LYS A 200 -9.24 -23.82 5.99
C LYS A 200 -8.71 -23.27 4.68
N ILE A 201 -8.05 -24.11 3.88
CA ILE A 201 -7.55 -23.73 2.55
C ILE A 201 -8.70 -23.30 1.65
N ARG A 202 -9.80 -24.07 1.63
CA ARG A 202 -10.99 -23.72 0.83
C ARG A 202 -11.57 -22.36 1.23
N ASP A 203 -11.71 -22.11 2.53
CA ASP A 203 -12.25 -20.85 3.03
C ASP A 203 -11.33 -19.68 2.64
N LEU A 204 -10.01 -19.85 2.75
CA LEU A 204 -9.01 -18.86 2.34
C LEU A 204 -9.04 -18.58 0.83
N VAL A 205 -9.17 -19.62 0.01
CA VAL A 205 -9.32 -19.45 -1.45
C VAL A 205 -10.60 -18.67 -1.76
N LYS A 206 -11.70 -18.98 -1.08
CA LYS A 206 -12.98 -18.28 -1.29
C LYS A 206 -12.88 -16.80 -0.93
N THR A 207 -12.24 -16.43 0.18
CA THR A 207 -12.03 -15.03 0.54
C THR A 207 -11.09 -14.34 -0.45
N SER A 208 -9.99 -15.00 -0.84
CA SER A 208 -9.03 -14.44 -1.80
C SER A 208 -9.65 -14.15 -3.16
N VAL A 209 -10.53 -15.05 -3.66
CA VAL A 209 -11.25 -14.82 -4.93
C VAL A 209 -12.17 -13.61 -4.82
N LYS A 210 -12.87 -13.45 -3.68
CA LYS A 210 -13.74 -12.29 -3.45
C LYS A 210 -12.95 -10.99 -3.42
N ASP A 211 -11.77 -11.00 -2.80
CA ASP A 211 -10.89 -9.84 -2.73
C ASP A 211 -10.31 -9.48 -4.11
N GLU A 212 -9.96 -10.48 -4.93
CA GLU A 212 -9.52 -10.29 -6.31
C GLU A 212 -10.62 -9.65 -7.18
N GLU A 213 -11.86 -10.15 -7.09
CA GLU A 213 -13.01 -9.54 -7.77
C GLU A 213 -13.22 -8.08 -7.36
N ASN A 214 -13.18 -7.79 -6.06
CA ASN A 214 -13.35 -6.42 -5.54
C ASN A 214 -12.22 -5.48 -6.00
N LEU A 215 -10.99 -6.00 -6.11
CA LEU A 215 -9.85 -5.23 -6.59
C LEU A 215 -9.97 -4.95 -8.09
N LYS A 216 -10.45 -5.93 -8.88
CA LYS A 216 -10.72 -5.78 -10.30
C LYS A 216 -11.74 -4.67 -10.58
N VAL A 217 -12.84 -4.64 -9.83
CA VAL A 217 -13.85 -3.56 -9.95
C VAL A 217 -13.23 -2.19 -9.65
N ARG A 218 -12.50 -2.05 -8.53
CA ARG A 218 -11.85 -0.79 -8.18
C ARG A 218 -10.81 -0.34 -9.21
N TYR A 219 -10.11 -1.29 -9.83
CA TYR A 219 -9.16 -0.98 -10.89
C TYR A 219 -9.86 -0.40 -12.12
N GLU A 220 -10.97 -1.00 -12.56
CA GLU A 220 -11.76 -0.51 -13.70
C GLU A 220 -12.37 0.88 -13.43
N GLU A 221 -12.85 1.12 -12.21
CA GLU A 221 -13.32 2.45 -11.79
C GLU A 221 -12.22 3.52 -11.87
N LEU A 222 -11.00 3.18 -11.42
CA LEU A 222 -9.85 4.08 -11.51
C LEU A 222 -9.43 4.33 -12.95
N GLU A 223 -9.41 3.31 -13.80
CA GLU A 223 -9.10 3.45 -15.23
C GLU A 223 -10.11 4.39 -15.93
N ASN A 224 -11.39 4.28 -15.60
CA ASN A 224 -12.42 5.19 -16.13
C ASN A 224 -12.23 6.63 -15.63
N LYS A 225 -11.86 6.81 -14.36
CA LYS A 225 -11.57 8.12 -13.78
C LYS A 225 -10.32 8.76 -14.41
N GLU A 226 -9.31 7.96 -14.73
CA GLU A 226 -8.11 8.43 -15.45
C GLU A 226 -8.46 8.97 -16.83
N LYS A 227 -9.27 8.24 -17.60
CA LYS A 227 -9.74 8.67 -18.94
C LYS A 227 -10.56 9.98 -18.88
N GLU A 228 -11.42 10.10 -17.89
CA GLU A 228 -12.21 11.32 -17.65
C GLU A 228 -11.30 12.52 -17.33
N LEU A 229 -10.35 12.36 -16.42
CA LEU A 229 -9.40 13.43 -16.07
C LEU A 229 -8.51 13.83 -17.25
N MET A 230 -8.09 12.88 -18.08
CA MET A 230 -7.32 13.17 -19.30
C MET A 230 -8.15 14.04 -20.27
N THR A 231 -9.42 13.73 -20.44
CA THR A 231 -10.34 14.51 -21.29
C THR A 231 -10.52 15.94 -20.76
N GLN A 232 -10.66 16.10 -19.44
CA GLN A 232 -10.74 17.42 -18.82
C GLN A 232 -9.43 18.22 -18.98
N LEU A 233 -8.29 17.55 -18.85
CA LEU A 233 -6.99 18.19 -19.05
C LEU A 233 -6.84 18.72 -20.48
N ASP A 234 -7.21 17.94 -21.49
CA ASP A 234 -7.18 18.34 -22.89
C ASP A 234 -8.10 19.55 -23.15
N ALA A 235 -9.29 19.57 -22.56
CA ALA A 235 -10.22 20.69 -22.66
C ALA A 235 -9.64 21.99 -22.06
N VAL A 236 -9.05 21.91 -20.86
CA VAL A 236 -8.42 23.07 -20.20
C VAL A 236 -7.20 23.57 -20.99
N GLN A 237 -6.40 22.66 -21.56
CA GLN A 237 -5.26 23.05 -22.40
C GLN A 237 -5.72 23.79 -23.66
N LYS A 238 -6.81 23.33 -24.29
CA LYS A 238 -7.41 24.01 -25.44
C LYS A 238 -7.93 25.40 -25.07
N GLU A 239 -8.68 25.52 -23.97
CA GLU A 239 -9.18 26.81 -23.48
C GLU A 239 -8.02 27.78 -23.17
N LYS A 240 -6.95 27.29 -22.53
CA LYS A 240 -5.74 28.09 -22.27
C LYS A 240 -5.12 28.63 -23.56
N ALA A 241 -5.05 27.82 -24.61
CA ALA A 241 -4.53 28.25 -25.91
C ALA A 241 -5.42 29.33 -26.54
N GLU A 242 -6.74 29.17 -26.50
CA GLU A 242 -7.69 30.16 -27.01
C GLU A 242 -7.59 31.49 -26.24
N VAL A 243 -7.51 31.44 -24.91
CA VAL A 243 -7.34 32.65 -24.08
C VAL A 243 -6.02 33.36 -24.39
N ALA A 244 -4.95 32.61 -24.65
CA ALA A 244 -3.67 33.19 -25.05
C ALA A 244 -3.76 33.93 -26.39
N GLU A 245 -4.45 33.36 -27.38
CA GLU A 245 -4.73 34.00 -28.68
C GLU A 245 -5.61 35.25 -28.53
N GLN A 246 -6.69 35.17 -27.74
CA GLN A 246 -7.53 36.34 -27.47
C GLN A 246 -6.75 37.47 -26.79
N LYS A 247 -5.80 37.14 -25.90
CA LYS A 247 -4.95 38.12 -25.24
C LYS A 247 -4.01 38.83 -26.22
N THR A 248 -3.39 38.10 -27.15
CA THR A 248 -2.49 38.71 -28.14
C THR A 248 -3.26 39.59 -29.12
N GLU A 249 -4.44 39.15 -29.58
CA GLU A 249 -5.30 39.94 -30.47
C GLU A 249 -5.80 41.22 -29.78
N LYS A 250 -6.27 41.15 -28.53
CA LYS A 250 -6.64 42.35 -27.77
C LYS A 250 -5.47 43.31 -27.57
N SER A 251 -4.26 42.80 -27.32
CA SER A 251 -3.06 43.63 -27.20
C SER A 251 -2.79 44.42 -28.50
N LYS A 252 -2.95 43.77 -29.66
CA LYS A 252 -2.84 44.41 -30.97
C LYS A 252 -3.90 45.50 -31.17
N GLN A 253 -5.17 45.19 -30.87
CA GLN A 253 -6.26 46.16 -30.98
C GLN A 253 -6.06 47.39 -30.08
N ILE A 254 -5.57 47.20 -28.85
CA ILE A 254 -5.25 48.30 -27.94
C ILE A 254 -4.16 49.20 -28.55
N LYS A 255 -3.11 48.61 -29.12
CA LYS A 255 -2.03 49.36 -29.77
C LYS A 255 -2.55 50.20 -30.94
N ASP A 256 -3.39 49.62 -31.79
CA ASP A 256 -3.98 50.32 -32.95
C ASP A 256 -4.88 51.49 -32.51
N LEU A 257 -5.70 51.28 -31.47
CA LEU A 257 -6.55 52.34 -30.90
C LEU A 257 -5.73 53.47 -30.27
N SER A 258 -4.64 53.17 -29.56
CA SER A 258 -3.75 54.20 -29.00
C SER A 258 -3.10 55.04 -30.10
N SER A 259 -2.64 54.43 -31.19
CA SER A 259 -2.09 55.17 -32.34
C SER A 259 -3.15 56.07 -33.01
N LEU A 260 -4.38 55.57 -33.16
CA LEU A 260 -5.49 56.35 -33.72
C LEU A 260 -5.86 57.54 -32.82
N GLU A 261 -5.88 57.36 -31.50
CA GLU A 261 -6.14 58.43 -30.54
C GLU A 261 -5.07 59.53 -30.63
N GLU A 262 -3.79 59.16 -30.72
CA GLU A 262 -2.67 60.09 -30.86
C GLU A 262 -2.80 60.90 -32.17
N GLU A 263 -3.09 60.24 -33.29
CA GLU A 263 -3.32 60.90 -34.58
C GLU A 263 -4.47 61.92 -34.50
N LYS A 264 -5.60 61.52 -33.90
CA LYS A 264 -6.76 62.40 -33.71
C LYS A 264 -6.46 63.57 -32.78
N ALA A 265 -5.65 63.37 -31.73
CA ALA A 265 -5.22 64.45 -30.85
C ALA A 265 -4.38 65.50 -31.60
N VAL A 266 -3.42 65.05 -32.42
CA VAL A 266 -2.61 65.94 -33.28
C VAL A 266 -3.49 66.71 -34.27
N HIS A 267 -4.47 66.04 -34.89
CA HIS A 267 -5.41 66.68 -35.79
C HIS A 267 -6.23 67.77 -35.08
N ARG A 268 -6.81 67.47 -33.92
CA ARG A 268 -7.57 68.45 -33.12
C ARG A 268 -6.73 69.67 -32.77
N MET A 269 -5.48 69.47 -32.35
CA MET A 269 -4.57 70.59 -32.05
C MET A 269 -4.31 71.49 -33.28
N LYS A 270 -4.17 70.89 -34.47
CA LYS A 270 -4.02 71.63 -35.73
C LYS A 270 -5.28 72.44 -36.05
N GLU A 271 -6.46 71.83 -35.93
CA GLU A 271 -7.75 72.52 -36.14
C GLU A 271 -7.95 73.67 -35.16
N GLU A 272 -7.68 73.47 -33.86
CA GLU A 272 -7.76 74.51 -32.83
C GLU A 272 -6.81 75.68 -33.11
N CYS A 273 -5.61 75.41 -33.63
CA CYS A 273 -4.66 76.44 -34.04
C CYS A 273 -5.21 77.27 -35.21
N LEU A 274 -5.69 76.59 -36.27
CA LEU A 274 -6.30 77.24 -37.43
C LEU A 274 -7.53 78.07 -37.03
N MET A 275 -8.38 77.55 -36.15
CA MET A 275 -9.56 78.25 -35.65
C MET A 275 -9.18 79.51 -34.86
N ARG A 276 -8.14 79.45 -34.02
CA ARG A 276 -7.60 80.64 -33.33
C ARG A 276 -7.06 81.68 -34.31
N ILE A 277 -6.31 81.27 -35.33
CA ILE A 277 -5.77 82.18 -36.36
C ILE A 277 -6.90 82.86 -37.13
N THR A 278 -7.88 82.11 -37.62
CA THR A 278 -9.01 82.65 -38.38
C THR A 278 -9.91 83.55 -37.53
N THR A 279 -10.19 83.18 -36.29
CA THR A 279 -10.93 84.03 -35.33
C THR A 279 -10.22 85.35 -35.10
N THR A 280 -8.89 85.33 -34.93
CA THR A 280 -8.08 86.54 -34.75
C THR A 280 -8.13 87.44 -35.99
N LYS A 281 -8.01 86.87 -37.19
CA LYS A 281 -8.15 87.59 -38.46
C LYS A 281 -9.54 88.22 -38.61
N LEU A 282 -10.60 87.47 -38.31
CA LEU A 282 -11.97 87.96 -38.38
C LEU A 282 -12.22 89.12 -37.42
N ASN A 283 -11.75 89.01 -36.18
CA ASN A 283 -11.85 90.09 -35.19
C ASN A 283 -11.10 91.36 -35.64
N ASN A 284 -9.93 91.22 -36.26
CA ASN A 284 -9.20 92.34 -36.83
C ASN A 284 -9.99 93.01 -37.96
N LEU A 285 -10.51 92.25 -38.92
CA LEU A 285 -11.36 92.77 -39.99
C LEU A 285 -12.60 93.49 -39.45
N SER A 286 -13.27 92.91 -38.44
CA SER A 286 -14.41 93.54 -37.76
C SER A 286 -14.04 94.90 -37.15
N ASN A 287 -12.88 94.98 -36.46
CA ASN A 287 -12.37 96.23 -35.91
C ASN A 287 -12.02 97.26 -36.99
N GLN A 288 -11.42 96.83 -38.11
CA GLN A 288 -11.13 97.71 -39.25
C GLN A 288 -12.41 98.27 -39.87
N TRP A 289 -13.42 97.41 -40.06
CA TRP A 289 -14.73 97.83 -40.55
C TRP A 289 -15.42 98.82 -39.60
N ALA A 290 -15.37 98.55 -38.29
CA ALA A 290 -15.93 99.46 -37.28
C ALA A 290 -15.25 100.85 -37.34
N LYS A 291 -13.92 100.89 -37.47
CA LYS A 291 -13.17 102.15 -37.68
C LYS A 291 -13.60 102.84 -38.98
N LEU A 292 -13.66 102.11 -40.10
CA LEU A 292 -14.08 102.67 -41.38
C LEU A 292 -15.49 103.28 -41.28
N ARG A 293 -16.43 102.54 -40.69
CA ARG A 293 -17.81 102.99 -40.49
C ARG A 293 -17.90 104.24 -39.62
N SER A 294 -17.03 104.38 -38.61
CA SER A 294 -17.00 105.57 -37.74
C SER A 294 -16.55 106.85 -38.46
N PHE A 295 -15.88 106.77 -39.62
CA PHE A 295 -15.58 107.95 -40.44
C PHE A 295 -16.79 108.47 -41.23
N PHE A 296 -17.87 107.69 -41.33
CA PHE A 296 -19.08 108.03 -42.11
C PHE A 296 -20.30 108.31 -41.22
N MET A 297 -20.13 108.31 -39.89
CA MET A 297 -21.13 108.68 -38.88
C MET A 297 -20.71 109.97 -38.20
#